data_AF-A0A9D5ZMU7-F1
#
_entry.id   AF-A0A9D5ZMU7-F1
#
_cell.length_a   1.000
_cell.length_b   1.000
_cell.length_c   1.000
_cell.angle_alpha   90.00
_cell.angle_beta   90.00
_cell.angle_gamma   90.00
#
_symmetry.space_group_name_H-M   'P 1'
#
loop_
_entity.id
_entity.type
_entity.pdbx_description
1 polymer ?
#
loop_
_entity_poly.entity_id
_entity_poly.type
_entity_poly.pdbx_seq_one_letter_code
_entity_poly.pdbx_strand_id
1 'polypeptide(L)'
;MSNEVALISEGFLGSCWYGNYHYLEPWIGCNNDCIYCYARARGTVKNSLERFQDKAFAHPRPLYSDHEELCTKIKSEISKHTAKTLKLCRYTDFFTPSMQQENLPAKILQTICEETSVQRIIITTKCCPDQNSIEIMKRFPEHFSMNLALLPREDHLLMPSLKMDEALEQKMLTTAKMIQDLGVKTTIHLDPISFSVISKSAQWESFLAKIRSAGLSRVMFSYLVLDPNIMEEISKTISKDYSEELFSLFDFTKAFDYDYTDESLWYMKQEIRQQHLEMISSLLTKLEFDFTLCSLKSAKGGVDAKKAACRVCNGDFYA
;
A
#
# COMPACT_ATOMS: atom_id res chain seq x y z
N MET A 1 2.24 25.00 7.87
CA MET A 1 3.02 23.75 7.81
C MET A 1 3.69 23.71 6.45
N SER A 2 4.86 23.08 6.32
CA SER A 2 5.52 22.91 5.01
C SER A 2 4.50 22.32 4.02
N ASN A 3 4.37 22.95 2.84
CA ASN A 3 3.51 22.48 1.76
C ASN A 3 4.20 21.37 0.93
N GLU A 4 5.33 20.85 1.37
CA GLU A 4 6.12 19.79 0.73
C GLU A 4 6.17 18.52 1.59
N VAL A 5 6.47 17.39 0.96
CA VAL A 5 6.79 16.12 1.61
C VAL A 5 7.98 16.31 2.55
N ALA A 6 7.72 16.10 3.85
CA ALA A 6 8.75 16.04 4.88
C ALA A 6 9.36 14.63 4.95
N LEU A 7 10.67 14.56 5.26
CA LEU A 7 11.38 13.30 5.44
C LEU A 7 10.74 12.45 6.53
N ILE A 8 10.47 13.04 7.70
CA ILE A 8 9.65 12.43 8.76
C ILE A 8 8.37 13.24 8.94
N SER A 9 7.23 12.56 8.99
CA SER A 9 5.95 13.17 9.36
C SER A 9 5.39 12.50 10.60
N GLU A 10 5.09 13.30 11.63
CA GLU A 10 4.55 12.80 12.89
C GLU A 10 3.12 12.27 12.74
N GLY A 11 2.83 11.23 13.52
CA GLY A 11 1.49 10.70 13.70
C GLY A 11 0.89 9.95 12.51
N PHE A 12 -0.33 9.49 12.71
CA PHE A 12 -1.13 8.75 11.74
C PHE A 12 -1.81 9.70 10.74
N LEU A 13 -1.04 10.46 9.96
CA LEU A 13 -1.59 11.30 8.90
C LEU A 13 -2.18 10.45 7.74
N GLY A 14 -3.42 9.97 7.92
CA GLY A 14 -4.34 9.62 6.85
C GLY A 14 -4.34 8.20 6.27
N SER A 15 -3.71 7.17 6.85
CA SER A 15 -3.78 5.80 6.26
C SER A 15 -4.01 4.60 7.20
N CYS A 16 -3.66 4.68 8.49
CA CYS A 16 -4.00 3.67 9.50
C CYS A 16 -3.97 4.34 10.89
N TRP A 17 -5.07 4.30 11.63
CA TRP A 17 -5.38 5.29 12.68
C TRP A 17 -4.93 4.89 14.09
N TYR A 18 -4.35 3.72 14.23
CA TYR A 18 -4.27 3.06 15.53
C TYR A 18 -2.85 2.84 16.05
N GLY A 19 -1.83 3.24 15.28
CA GLY A 19 -0.44 3.05 15.68
C GLY A 19 0.24 4.34 16.11
N ASN A 20 1.00 4.27 17.20
CA ASN A 20 2.01 5.28 17.54
C ASN A 20 3.22 5.09 16.63
N TYR A 21 3.10 5.53 15.38
CA TYR A 21 4.17 5.49 14.38
C TYR A 21 4.34 6.83 13.68
N HIS A 22 5.49 7.00 13.03
CA HIS A 22 5.75 8.12 12.12
C HIS A 22 5.94 7.61 10.70
N TYR A 23 5.73 8.48 9.72
CA TYR A 23 6.05 8.17 8.34
C TYR A 23 7.47 8.60 8.01
N LEU A 24 8.19 7.75 7.26
CA LEU A 24 9.45 8.11 6.61
C LEU A 24 9.25 8.13 5.10
N GLU A 25 9.50 9.27 4.48
CA GLU A 25 9.43 9.50 3.03
C GLU A 25 10.84 9.81 2.50
N PRO A 26 11.63 8.80 2.10
CA PRO A 26 13.01 9.01 1.64
C PRO A 26 13.12 9.55 0.21
N TRP A 27 12.05 9.41 -0.57
CA TRP A 27 11.95 9.90 -1.95
C TRP A 27 10.51 10.28 -2.30
N ILE A 28 10.36 10.93 -3.45
CA ILE A 28 9.07 11.29 -4.05
C ILE A 28 8.92 10.65 -5.42
N GLY A 29 7.69 10.41 -5.87
CA GLY A 29 7.39 9.68 -7.11
C GLY A 29 7.46 8.16 -6.96
N CYS A 30 6.91 7.40 -7.89
CA CYS A 30 6.83 5.94 -7.85
C CYS A 30 6.76 5.32 -9.25
N ASN A 31 7.59 4.32 -9.55
CA ASN A 31 7.59 3.66 -10.86
C ASN A 31 6.33 2.82 -11.13
N ASN A 32 5.56 2.45 -10.10
CA ASN A 32 4.37 1.63 -10.28
C ASN A 32 3.25 2.35 -11.03
N ASP A 33 3.26 3.69 -11.03
CA ASP A 33 2.40 4.57 -11.85
C ASP A 33 0.93 4.12 -11.91
N CYS A 34 0.37 3.69 -10.76
CA CYS A 34 -0.99 3.18 -10.73
C CYS A 34 -1.99 4.30 -11.05
N ILE A 35 -3.02 3.98 -11.83
CA ILE A 35 -4.06 4.94 -12.26
C ILE A 35 -4.84 5.43 -11.04
N TYR A 36 -5.10 4.56 -10.07
CA TYR A 36 -5.80 4.90 -8.82
C TYR A 36 -4.90 5.56 -7.76
N CYS A 37 -3.65 5.89 -8.07
CA CYS A 37 -2.70 6.36 -7.06
C CYS A 37 -3.08 7.75 -6.52
N TYR A 38 -3.70 7.79 -5.34
CA TYR A 38 -4.06 9.03 -4.65
C TYR A 38 -2.86 9.96 -4.44
N ALA A 39 -1.65 9.41 -4.28
CA ALA A 39 -0.44 10.19 -3.98
C ALA A 39 -0.08 11.17 -5.11
N ARG A 40 -0.37 10.83 -6.38
CA ARG A 40 -0.11 11.70 -7.54
C ARG A 40 -0.82 13.04 -7.42
N ALA A 41 -2.03 13.02 -6.86
CA ALA A 41 -2.89 14.19 -6.80
C ALA A 41 -2.61 15.09 -5.60
N ARG A 42 -1.95 14.57 -4.55
CA ARG A 42 -1.72 15.27 -3.28
C ARG A 42 -0.92 16.54 -3.48
N GLY A 43 -1.41 17.65 -2.91
CA GLY A 43 -0.73 18.95 -2.96
C GLY A 43 0.71 18.88 -2.46
N THR A 44 0.97 18.19 -1.34
CA THR A 44 2.32 18.01 -0.80
C THR A 44 3.27 17.31 -1.77
N VAL A 45 2.77 16.30 -2.48
CA VAL A 45 3.54 15.55 -3.50
C VAL A 45 3.78 16.42 -4.72
N LYS A 46 2.75 17.07 -5.26
CA LYS A 46 2.86 17.99 -6.41
C LYS A 46 3.86 19.09 -6.13
N ASN A 47 3.76 19.77 -4.98
CA ASN A 47 4.68 20.83 -4.59
C ASN A 47 6.12 20.32 -4.45
N SER A 48 6.33 19.13 -3.89
CA SER A 48 7.67 18.52 -3.83
C SER A 48 8.23 18.15 -5.20
N LEU A 49 7.38 17.85 -6.18
CA LEU A 49 7.83 17.56 -7.55
C LEU A 49 8.27 18.84 -8.30
N GLU A 50 7.75 20.02 -7.93
CA GLU A 50 8.08 21.30 -8.58
C GLU A 50 9.56 21.68 -8.49
N ARG A 51 10.29 21.18 -7.49
CA ARG A 51 11.74 21.43 -7.34
C ARG A 51 12.62 20.63 -8.30
N PHE A 52 12.04 19.65 -9.01
CA PHE A 52 12.75 18.84 -9.99
C PHE A 52 12.45 19.33 -11.40
N GLN A 53 13.46 19.26 -12.29
CA GLN A 53 13.29 19.63 -13.70
C GLN A 53 12.22 18.77 -14.38
N ASP A 54 12.22 17.48 -14.05
CA ASP A 54 11.22 16.52 -14.46
C ASP A 54 10.23 16.30 -13.32
N LYS A 55 8.99 16.72 -13.55
CA LYS A 55 7.91 16.71 -12.56
C LYS A 55 7.05 15.45 -12.63
N ALA A 56 7.43 14.47 -13.46
CA ALA A 56 6.65 13.27 -13.64
C ALA A 56 6.66 12.40 -12.38
N PHE A 57 5.48 12.15 -11.80
CA PHE A 57 5.34 11.26 -10.63
C PHE A 57 5.90 9.85 -10.87
N ALA A 58 5.84 9.36 -12.11
CA ALA A 58 6.36 8.04 -12.50
C ALA A 58 7.90 7.91 -12.39
N HIS A 59 8.61 9.03 -12.18
CA HIS A 59 10.05 9.12 -12.13
C HIS A 59 10.51 9.43 -10.69
N PRO A 60 10.66 8.41 -9.83
CA PRO A 60 11.00 8.63 -8.43
C PRO A 60 12.39 9.25 -8.26
N ARG A 61 12.53 10.09 -7.23
CA ARG A 61 13.76 10.84 -6.90
C ARG A 61 13.97 10.92 -5.39
N PRO A 62 15.17 10.64 -4.87
CA PRO A 62 15.52 10.87 -3.47
C PRO A 62 15.18 12.30 -3.03
N LEU A 63 14.77 12.48 -1.76
CA LEU A 63 14.56 13.83 -1.25
C LEU A 63 15.86 14.63 -1.14
N TYR A 64 16.99 13.93 -1.01
CA TYR A 64 18.35 14.45 -0.97
C TYR A 64 19.17 13.71 -2.02
N SER A 65 19.88 14.45 -2.88
CA SER A 65 20.69 13.86 -3.96
C SER A 65 21.91 13.10 -3.44
N ASP A 66 22.44 13.47 -2.27
CA ASP A 66 23.49 12.73 -1.58
C ASP A 66 22.84 11.68 -0.65
N HIS A 67 23.10 10.41 -0.93
CA HIS A 67 22.55 9.29 -0.16
C HIS A 67 23.11 9.21 1.26
N GLU A 68 24.34 9.66 1.49
CA GLU A 68 24.95 9.70 2.82
C GLU A 68 24.37 10.86 3.64
N GLU A 69 24.10 12.00 2.98
CA GLU A 69 23.33 13.09 3.59
C GLU A 69 21.92 12.61 3.98
N LEU A 70 21.22 11.90 3.08
CA LEU A 70 19.89 11.34 3.35
C LEU A 70 19.92 10.44 4.59
N CYS A 71 20.85 9.50 4.69
CA CYS A 71 20.96 8.59 5.83
C CYS A 71 21.27 9.35 7.13
N THR A 72 22.16 10.35 7.07
CA THR A 72 22.47 11.23 8.21
C THR A 72 21.24 11.99 8.69
N LYS A 73 20.43 12.52 7.76
CA LYS A 73 19.18 13.22 8.06
C LYS A 73 18.15 12.26 8.65
N ILE A 74 18.00 11.06 8.11
CA ILE A 74 17.09 10.04 8.65
C ILE A 74 17.41 9.76 10.12
N LYS A 75 18.67 9.49 10.45
CA LYS A 75 19.11 9.26 11.83
C LYS A 75 18.82 10.46 12.73
N SER A 76 19.19 11.65 12.26
CA SER A 76 18.98 12.90 13.01
C SER A 76 17.50 13.14 13.30
N GLU A 77 16.63 13.04 12.29
CA GLU A 77 15.20 13.26 12.45
C GLU A 77 14.58 12.20 13.38
N ILE A 78 14.85 10.91 13.16
CA ILE A 78 14.36 9.84 14.05
C ILE A 78 14.75 10.09 15.51
N SER A 79 15.97 10.57 15.77
CA SER A 79 16.43 10.86 17.13
C SER A 79 15.65 11.97 17.86
N LYS A 80 14.98 12.85 17.11
CA LYS A 80 14.15 13.94 17.65
C LYS A 80 12.75 13.48 18.07
N HIS A 81 12.34 12.29 17.66
CA HIS A 81 11.01 11.76 17.90
C HIS A 81 11.05 10.55 18.85
N THR A 82 9.91 10.29 19.51
CA THR A 82 9.78 9.19 20.48
C THR A 82 9.18 7.92 19.88
N ALA A 83 8.63 7.99 18.66
CA ALA A 83 8.00 6.84 18.02
C ALA A 83 9.01 5.73 17.76
N LYS A 84 8.64 4.52 18.20
CA LYS A 84 9.43 3.29 17.99
C LYS A 84 9.05 2.54 16.73
N THR A 85 8.01 2.99 16.05
CA THR A 85 7.52 2.38 14.81
C THR A 85 7.59 3.40 13.67
N LEU A 86 8.11 2.97 12.53
CA LEU A 86 8.08 3.72 11.28
C LEU A 86 7.20 3.00 10.27
N LYS A 87 6.39 3.76 9.53
CA LYS A 87 5.77 3.31 8.30
C LYS A 87 6.49 3.95 7.12
N LEU A 88 7.07 3.13 6.26
CA LEU A 88 7.83 3.63 5.12
C LEU A 88 6.89 3.97 3.98
N CYS A 89 7.15 5.11 3.33
CA CYS A 89 6.58 5.50 2.05
C CYS A 89 5.04 5.49 2.03
N ARG A 90 4.40 6.55 2.53
CA ARG A 90 2.95 6.76 2.37
C ARG A 90 2.60 7.06 0.92
N TYR A 91 3.45 7.82 0.23
CA TYR A 91 3.17 8.37 -1.09
C TYR A 91 3.83 7.60 -2.24
N THR A 92 4.68 6.63 -1.94
CA THR A 92 5.49 5.90 -2.91
C THR A 92 5.62 4.43 -2.52
N ASP A 93 6.35 3.65 -3.31
CA ASP A 93 6.74 2.28 -2.99
C ASP A 93 8.18 2.27 -2.50
N PHE A 94 8.41 1.67 -1.32
CA PHE A 94 9.75 1.59 -0.72
C PHE A 94 10.74 0.74 -1.55
N PHE A 95 10.24 -0.20 -2.35
CA PHE A 95 11.05 -1.03 -3.23
C PHE A 95 10.83 -0.67 -4.70
N THR A 96 10.61 0.61 -5.01
CA THR A 96 10.51 1.05 -6.40
C THR A 96 11.80 0.73 -7.17
N PRO A 97 11.74 0.15 -8.39
CA PRO A 97 12.90 -0.40 -9.09
C PRO A 97 14.11 0.52 -9.23
N SER A 98 13.92 1.81 -9.57
CA SER A 98 15.07 2.69 -9.77
C SER A 98 15.83 2.97 -8.46
N MET A 99 15.15 3.02 -7.31
CA MET A 99 15.82 3.20 -6.01
C MET A 99 16.58 1.93 -5.62
N GLN A 100 16.06 0.74 -5.95
CA GLN A 100 16.75 -0.53 -5.75
C GLN A 100 18.03 -0.64 -6.60
N GLN A 101 18.01 -0.14 -7.85
CA GLN A 101 19.21 -0.10 -8.69
C GLN A 101 20.35 0.71 -8.05
N GLU A 102 20.00 1.70 -7.24
CA GLU A 102 20.94 2.54 -6.49
C GLU A 102 21.28 1.96 -5.10
N ASN A 103 20.77 0.76 -4.76
CA ASN A 103 20.87 0.11 -3.46
C ASN A 103 20.37 0.97 -2.28
N LEU A 104 19.52 1.97 -2.57
CA LEU A 104 19.10 2.97 -1.60
C LEU A 104 18.16 2.41 -0.52
N PRO A 105 17.16 1.55 -0.85
CA PRO A 105 16.34 0.90 0.17
C PRO A 105 17.18 0.14 1.20
N ALA A 106 18.17 -0.65 0.76
CA ALA A 106 19.04 -1.39 1.67
C ALA A 106 19.86 -0.47 2.58
N LYS A 107 20.48 0.59 2.05
CA LYS A 107 21.21 1.59 2.86
C LYS A 107 20.33 2.21 3.96
N ILE A 108 19.10 2.57 3.60
CA ILE A 108 18.15 3.18 4.54
C ILE A 108 17.70 2.17 5.60
N LEU A 109 17.36 0.94 5.21
CA LEU A 109 16.98 -0.10 6.17
C LEU A 109 18.11 -0.41 7.14
N GLN A 110 19.34 -0.50 6.65
CA GLN A 110 20.52 -0.70 7.48
C GLN A 110 20.69 0.46 8.47
N THR A 111 20.64 1.70 7.99
CA THR A 111 20.73 2.90 8.84
C THR A 111 19.68 2.87 9.96
N ILE A 112 18.41 2.57 9.62
CA ILE A 112 17.34 2.51 10.62
C ILE A 112 17.61 1.41 11.65
N CYS A 113 17.94 0.19 11.21
CA CYS A 113 18.07 -0.96 12.10
C CYS A 113 19.31 -0.89 12.99
N GLU A 114 20.44 -0.38 12.47
CA GLU A 114 21.72 -0.40 13.18
C GLU A 114 21.97 0.87 14.00
N GLU A 115 21.43 2.02 13.58
CA GLU A 115 21.84 3.32 14.11
C GLU A 115 20.70 4.13 14.77
N THR A 116 19.50 3.56 14.87
CA THR A 116 18.35 4.27 15.46
C THR A 116 17.64 3.44 16.52
N SER A 117 16.72 4.08 17.23
CA SER A 117 15.94 3.43 18.29
C SER A 117 14.62 2.82 17.80
N VAL A 118 14.41 2.74 16.48
CA VAL A 118 13.23 2.17 15.85
C VAL A 118 13.22 0.66 16.06
N GLN A 119 12.09 0.15 16.55
CA GLN A 119 11.87 -1.25 16.88
C GLN A 119 10.95 -1.95 15.86
N ARG A 120 10.21 -1.18 15.06
CA ARG A 120 9.32 -1.73 14.04
C ARG A 120 9.28 -0.84 12.79
N ILE A 121 9.32 -1.48 11.63
CA ILE A 121 9.31 -0.90 10.30
C ILE A 121 8.18 -1.59 9.53
N ILE A 122 7.15 -0.82 9.19
CA ILE A 122 6.00 -1.26 8.41
C ILE A 122 6.26 -0.86 6.95
N ILE A 123 6.30 -1.84 6.07
CA ILE A 123 6.49 -1.65 4.64
C ILE A 123 5.23 -2.13 3.91
N THR A 124 4.71 -1.34 2.99
CA THR A 124 3.69 -1.77 2.03
C THR A 124 4.26 -1.58 0.63
N THR A 125 4.27 -2.65 -0.17
CA THR A 125 4.97 -2.64 -1.46
C THR A 125 4.24 -3.51 -2.50
N LYS A 126 4.35 -3.13 -3.77
CA LYS A 126 3.96 -3.91 -4.96
C LYS A 126 5.18 -4.52 -5.66
N CYS A 127 6.37 -4.38 -5.07
CA CYS A 127 7.63 -4.80 -5.66
C CYS A 127 8.31 -5.85 -4.77
N CYS A 128 9.18 -6.66 -5.36
CA CYS A 128 10.06 -7.55 -4.60
C CYS A 128 11.24 -6.72 -4.05
N PRO A 129 11.61 -6.88 -2.76
CA PRO A 129 12.85 -6.32 -2.24
C PRO A 129 14.08 -6.94 -2.93
N ASP A 130 15.17 -6.20 -2.99
CA ASP A 130 16.46 -6.69 -3.49
C ASP A 130 17.13 -7.61 -2.44
N GLN A 131 18.16 -8.34 -2.88
CA GLN A 131 18.86 -9.28 -2.01
C GLN A 131 19.47 -8.59 -0.78
N ASN A 132 20.00 -7.37 -0.94
CA ASN A 132 20.62 -6.64 0.16
C ASN A 132 19.59 -6.24 1.24
N SER A 133 18.40 -5.81 0.81
CA SER A 133 17.27 -5.54 1.68
C SER A 133 16.80 -6.82 2.40
N ILE A 134 16.77 -7.96 1.71
CA ILE A 134 16.44 -9.26 2.30
C ILE A 134 17.47 -9.69 3.35
N GLU A 135 18.78 -9.50 3.10
CA GLU A 135 19.82 -9.82 4.09
C GLU A 135 19.69 -8.95 5.35
N ILE A 136 19.25 -7.69 5.22
CA ILE A 136 18.95 -6.84 6.38
C ILE A 136 17.73 -7.37 7.13
N MET A 137 16.65 -7.71 6.42
CA MET A 137 15.45 -8.32 7.03
C MET A 137 15.78 -9.63 7.76
N LYS A 138 16.67 -10.44 7.22
CA LYS A 138 17.15 -11.68 7.86
C LYS A 138 17.93 -11.43 9.15
N ARG A 139 18.66 -10.31 9.24
CA ARG A 139 19.43 -9.93 10.43
C ARG A 139 18.57 -9.36 11.55
N PHE A 140 17.45 -8.73 11.20
CA PHE A 140 16.54 -8.06 12.14
C PHE A 140 15.07 -8.40 11.88
N PRO A 141 14.66 -9.69 11.80
CA PRO A 141 13.34 -10.06 11.30
C PRO A 141 12.18 -9.50 12.13
N GLU A 142 12.37 -9.37 13.45
CA GLU A 142 11.41 -8.80 14.38
C GLU A 142 11.19 -7.28 14.21
N HIS A 143 12.10 -6.61 13.51
CA HIS A 143 11.94 -5.20 13.15
C HIS A 143 10.95 -5.00 12.02
N PHE A 144 10.56 -6.04 11.26
CA PHE A 144 9.81 -5.83 10.01
C PHE A 144 8.38 -6.36 10.04
N SER A 145 7.47 -5.56 9.47
CA SER A 145 6.17 -5.99 9.01
C SER A 145 6.01 -5.66 7.52
N MET A 146 5.99 -6.67 6.67
CA MET A 146 5.87 -6.50 5.22
C MET A 146 4.45 -6.80 4.72
N ASN A 147 3.86 -5.85 4.01
CA ASN A 147 2.55 -5.96 3.39
C ASN A 147 2.74 -5.96 1.87
N LEU A 148 2.64 -7.14 1.26
CA LEU A 148 2.75 -7.29 -0.18
C LEU A 148 1.38 -6.99 -0.82
N ALA A 149 1.29 -5.88 -1.53
CA ALA A 149 0.11 -5.51 -2.29
C ALA A 149 0.03 -6.36 -3.57
N LEU A 150 -0.95 -7.26 -3.63
CA LEU A 150 -1.14 -8.20 -4.72
C LEU A 150 -2.63 -8.45 -4.95
N LEU A 151 -3.05 -8.49 -6.21
CA LEU A 151 -4.42 -8.72 -6.66
C LEU A 151 -4.40 -9.82 -7.74
N PRO A 152 -5.55 -10.43 -8.07
CA PRO A 152 -5.64 -11.36 -9.21
C PRO A 152 -5.18 -10.70 -10.52
N ARG A 153 -4.47 -11.44 -11.40
CA ARG A 153 -3.88 -10.92 -12.66
C ARG A 153 -4.86 -10.13 -13.52
N GLU A 154 -6.11 -10.56 -13.54
CA GLU A 154 -7.20 -9.98 -14.32
C GLU A 154 -7.63 -8.57 -13.82
N ASP A 155 -7.12 -8.12 -12.67
CA ASP A 155 -7.41 -6.82 -12.03
C ASP A 155 -6.33 -5.75 -12.29
N HIS A 156 -5.28 -6.06 -13.05
CA HIS A 156 -4.16 -5.12 -13.21
C HIS A 156 -4.40 -4.01 -14.24
N LEU A 157 -5.64 -3.84 -14.73
CA LEU A 157 -6.02 -2.75 -15.64
C LEU A 157 -5.72 -1.37 -15.04
N LEU A 158 -5.85 -1.22 -13.72
CA LEU A 158 -5.53 0.04 -13.04
C LEU A 158 -4.04 0.15 -12.62
N MET A 159 -3.21 -0.83 -12.97
CA MET A 159 -1.78 -0.90 -12.69
C MET A 159 -0.98 -1.32 -13.93
N PRO A 160 -1.12 -0.61 -15.07
CA PRO A 160 -0.55 -1.04 -16.35
C PRO A 160 0.97 -1.21 -16.31
N SER A 161 1.68 -0.41 -15.51
CA SER A 161 3.14 -0.43 -15.41
C SER A 161 3.72 -1.66 -14.72
N LEU A 162 2.92 -2.36 -13.90
CA LEU A 162 3.38 -3.58 -13.22
C LEU A 162 3.49 -4.77 -14.18
N LYS A 163 2.78 -4.73 -15.33
CA LYS A 163 2.74 -5.81 -16.34
C LYS A 163 2.63 -7.20 -15.71
N MET A 164 1.63 -7.37 -14.83
CA MET A 164 1.48 -8.59 -14.06
C MET A 164 1.28 -9.80 -14.96
N ASP A 165 2.17 -10.78 -14.85
CA ASP A 165 2.08 -12.09 -15.47
C ASP A 165 2.25 -13.20 -14.42
N GLU A 166 2.20 -14.46 -14.85
CA GLU A 166 2.36 -15.60 -13.95
C GLU A 166 3.72 -15.66 -13.26
N ALA A 167 4.78 -15.30 -13.99
CA ALA A 167 6.14 -15.38 -13.49
C ALA A 167 6.37 -14.34 -12.40
N LEU A 168 5.86 -13.12 -12.59
CA LEU A 168 5.92 -12.05 -11.61
C LEU A 168 5.06 -12.37 -10.39
N GLU A 169 3.82 -12.85 -10.57
CA GLU A 169 2.96 -13.30 -9.46
C GLU A 169 3.68 -14.36 -8.61
N GLN A 170 4.22 -15.41 -9.27
CA GLN A 170 4.94 -16.48 -8.60
C GLN A 170 6.21 -15.97 -7.89
N LYS A 171 6.95 -15.05 -8.52
CA LYS A 171 8.12 -14.41 -7.91
C LYS A 171 7.74 -13.63 -6.65
N MET A 172 6.67 -12.85 -6.69
CA MET A 172 6.19 -12.08 -5.55
C MET A 172 5.75 -12.99 -4.40
N LEU A 173 4.98 -14.05 -4.68
CA LEU A 173 4.56 -15.02 -3.67
C LEU A 173 5.75 -15.78 -3.06
N THR A 174 6.69 -16.22 -3.90
CA THR A 174 7.90 -16.92 -3.43
C THR A 174 8.77 -16.00 -2.56
N THR A 175 8.93 -14.74 -2.97
CA THR A 175 9.68 -13.73 -2.20
C THR A 175 8.99 -13.44 -0.87
N ALA A 176 7.67 -13.28 -0.86
CA ALA A 176 6.91 -13.07 0.37
C ALA A 176 7.02 -14.26 1.32
N LYS A 177 6.94 -15.50 0.81
CA LYS A 177 7.13 -16.70 1.62
C LYS A 177 8.55 -16.80 2.19
N MET A 178 9.56 -16.53 1.38
CA MET A 178 10.94 -16.48 1.83
C MET A 178 11.11 -15.48 2.97
N ILE A 179 10.56 -14.26 2.83
CA ILE A 179 10.62 -13.23 3.87
C ILE A 179 9.86 -13.66 5.14
N GLN A 180 8.70 -14.31 5.00
CA GLN A 180 7.98 -14.88 6.13
C GLN A 180 8.82 -15.94 6.87
N ASP A 181 9.54 -16.80 6.15
CA ASP A 181 10.39 -17.85 6.73
C ASP A 181 11.61 -17.30 7.48
N LEU A 182 11.99 -16.05 7.21
CA LEU A 182 13.00 -15.33 8.00
C LEU A 182 12.45 -14.87 9.37
N GLY A 183 11.14 -14.99 9.61
CA GLY A 183 10.47 -14.51 10.82
C GLY A 183 9.85 -13.12 10.68
N VAL A 184 9.89 -12.52 9.50
CA VAL A 184 9.22 -11.23 9.24
C VAL A 184 7.71 -11.42 9.22
N LYS A 185 6.97 -10.49 9.84
CA LYS A 185 5.50 -10.51 9.80
C LYS A 185 5.02 -10.14 8.39
N THR A 186 4.67 -11.15 7.60
CA THR A 186 4.26 -10.97 6.19
C THR A 186 2.74 -11.10 6.02
N THR A 187 2.15 -10.11 5.35
CA THR A 187 0.71 -10.03 5.05
C THR A 187 0.53 -9.79 3.55
N ILE A 188 -0.42 -10.51 2.93
CA ILE A 188 -0.92 -10.14 1.59
C ILE A 188 -1.95 -9.03 1.74
N HIS A 189 -1.75 -7.92 1.05
CA HIS A 189 -2.62 -6.75 1.06
C HIS A 189 -3.39 -6.66 -0.26
N LEU A 190 -4.65 -7.06 -0.25
CA LEU A 190 -5.55 -6.95 -1.41
C LEU A 190 -6.08 -5.52 -1.49
N ASP A 191 -5.29 -4.60 -2.06
CA ASP A 191 -5.64 -3.18 -2.15
C ASP A 191 -5.19 -2.50 -3.45
N PRO A 192 -6.10 -1.76 -4.13
CA PRO A 192 -7.53 -1.67 -3.91
C PRO A 192 -8.30 -2.75 -4.67
N ILE A 193 -9.28 -3.39 -4.03
CA ILE A 193 -10.24 -4.24 -4.73
C ILE A 193 -11.17 -3.36 -5.56
N SER A 194 -11.19 -3.59 -6.87
CA SER A 194 -12.06 -2.93 -7.85
C SER A 194 -13.21 -3.86 -8.29
N PHE A 195 -14.13 -3.39 -9.15
CA PHE A 195 -15.27 -4.20 -9.59
C PHE A 195 -14.93 -5.28 -10.62
N SER A 196 -13.95 -5.04 -11.49
CA SER A 196 -13.56 -6.02 -12.51
C SER A 196 -13.06 -7.34 -11.89
N VAL A 197 -12.64 -7.29 -10.63
CA VAL A 197 -12.25 -8.42 -9.76
C VAL A 197 -13.44 -9.13 -9.15
N ILE A 198 -14.45 -8.34 -8.85
CA ILE A 198 -15.52 -8.62 -7.91
C ILE A 198 -16.55 -9.57 -8.54
N SER A 199 -16.78 -9.44 -9.85
CA SER A 199 -17.76 -10.21 -10.62
C SER A 199 -17.34 -11.66 -10.92
N LYS A 200 -16.16 -12.11 -10.47
CA LYS A 200 -15.55 -13.39 -10.87
C LYS A 200 -15.10 -14.23 -9.66
N SER A 201 -16.05 -14.74 -8.88
CA SER A 201 -15.78 -15.52 -7.65
C SER A 201 -14.82 -16.69 -7.82
N ALA A 202 -14.88 -17.43 -8.93
CA ALA A 202 -13.97 -18.54 -9.22
C ALA A 202 -12.50 -18.10 -9.35
N GLN A 203 -12.25 -16.89 -9.84
CA GLN A 203 -10.90 -16.33 -9.95
C GLN A 203 -10.33 -16.00 -8.57
N TRP A 204 -11.16 -15.46 -7.68
CA TRP A 204 -10.77 -15.24 -6.28
C TRP A 204 -10.42 -16.53 -5.56
N GLU A 205 -11.25 -17.57 -5.71
CA GLU A 205 -10.95 -18.86 -5.10
C GLU A 205 -9.62 -19.43 -5.58
N SER A 206 -9.38 -19.42 -6.90
CA SER A 206 -8.10 -19.87 -7.47
C SER A 206 -6.92 -19.03 -6.98
N PHE A 207 -7.06 -17.71 -6.93
CA PHE A 207 -6.00 -16.80 -6.51
C PHE A 207 -5.66 -16.95 -5.02
N LEU A 208 -6.67 -17.01 -4.15
CA LEU A 208 -6.47 -17.24 -2.72
C LEU A 208 -5.91 -18.64 -2.44
N ALA A 209 -6.33 -19.65 -3.20
CA ALA A 209 -5.75 -21.00 -3.10
C ALA A 209 -4.26 -21.02 -3.47
N LYS A 210 -3.83 -20.23 -4.47
CA LYS A 210 -2.40 -20.06 -4.79
C LYS A 210 -1.62 -19.42 -3.64
N ILE A 211 -2.16 -18.35 -3.05
CA ILE A 211 -1.54 -17.69 -1.88
C ILE A 211 -1.40 -18.69 -0.73
N ARG A 212 -2.45 -19.46 -0.43
CA ARG A 212 -2.43 -20.48 0.63
C ARG A 212 -1.43 -21.59 0.33
N SER A 213 -1.36 -22.04 -0.91
CA SER A 213 -0.42 -23.07 -1.36
C SER A 213 1.05 -22.61 -1.29
N ALA A 214 1.29 -21.30 -1.43
CA ALA A 214 2.61 -20.70 -1.17
C ALA A 214 2.95 -20.64 0.34
N GLY A 215 2.04 -21.05 1.23
CA GLY A 215 2.24 -21.05 2.68
C GLY A 215 1.90 -19.73 3.38
N LEU A 216 1.32 -18.77 2.67
CA LEU A 216 0.92 -17.47 3.23
C LEU A 216 -0.52 -17.55 3.76
N SER A 217 -0.76 -16.96 4.92
CA SER A 217 -2.04 -17.09 5.64
C SER A 217 -2.58 -15.81 6.25
N ARG A 218 -1.89 -14.67 6.11
CA ARG A 218 -2.39 -13.36 6.55
C ARG A 218 -2.86 -12.54 5.37
N VAL A 219 -4.10 -12.07 5.45
CA VAL A 219 -4.70 -11.21 4.42
C VAL A 219 -5.30 -9.97 5.04
N MET A 220 -5.06 -8.82 4.43
CA MET A 220 -5.83 -7.62 4.68
C MET A 220 -6.34 -7.09 3.35
N PHE A 221 -7.53 -6.49 3.35
CA PHE A 221 -8.10 -5.99 2.11
C PHE A 221 -8.84 -4.66 2.30
N SER A 222 -8.89 -3.89 1.21
CA SER A 222 -9.68 -2.67 1.09
C SER A 222 -10.23 -2.52 -0.32
N TYR A 223 -11.29 -1.72 -0.43
CA TYR A 223 -11.91 -1.35 -1.70
C TYR A 223 -11.31 -0.06 -2.27
N LEU A 224 -11.42 0.07 -3.58
CA LEU A 224 -11.15 1.32 -4.28
C LEU A 224 -12.04 2.43 -3.73
N VAL A 225 -11.43 3.60 -3.54
CA VAL A 225 -12.09 4.85 -3.19
C VAL A 225 -11.78 5.83 -4.32
N LEU A 226 -12.80 6.53 -4.80
CA LEU A 226 -12.63 7.52 -5.87
C LEU A 226 -12.55 8.92 -5.28
N ASP A 227 -11.70 9.72 -5.89
CA ASP A 227 -11.66 11.17 -5.77
C ASP A 227 -11.68 11.77 -7.20
N PRO A 228 -11.91 13.09 -7.36
CA PRO A 228 -12.00 13.71 -8.68
C PRO A 228 -10.77 13.47 -9.57
N ASN A 229 -9.56 13.47 -8.99
CA ASN A 229 -8.32 13.26 -9.74
C ASN A 229 -8.18 11.80 -10.17
N ILE A 230 -8.53 10.84 -9.31
CA ILE A 230 -8.54 9.42 -9.67
C ILE A 230 -9.55 9.17 -10.80
N MET A 231 -10.74 9.77 -10.73
CA MET A 231 -11.75 9.66 -11.77
C MET A 231 -11.29 10.27 -13.10
N GLU A 232 -10.63 11.42 -13.05
CA GLU A 232 -10.05 12.08 -14.21
C GLU A 232 -8.99 11.18 -14.86
N GLU A 233 -8.08 10.61 -14.07
CA GLU A 233 -7.01 9.74 -14.58
C GLU A 233 -7.58 8.45 -15.18
N ILE A 234 -8.54 7.82 -14.50
CA ILE A 234 -9.28 6.69 -15.04
C ILE A 234 -9.88 7.04 -16.41
N SER A 235 -10.58 8.16 -16.51
CA SER A 235 -11.26 8.58 -17.74
C SER A 235 -10.29 8.88 -18.89
N LYS A 236 -9.05 9.27 -18.58
CA LYS A 236 -8.00 9.53 -19.58
C LYS A 236 -7.30 8.25 -20.05
N THR A 237 -7.15 7.26 -19.18
CA THR A 237 -6.23 6.14 -19.42
C THR A 237 -6.95 4.86 -19.87
N ILE A 238 -8.19 4.62 -19.46
CA ILE A 238 -8.93 3.38 -19.80
C ILE A 238 -10.15 3.68 -20.67
N SER A 239 -10.71 2.64 -21.30
CA SER A 239 -11.83 2.82 -22.24
C SER A 239 -13.04 3.43 -21.54
N LYS A 240 -13.81 4.22 -22.31
CA LYS A 240 -15.04 4.86 -21.83
C LYS A 240 -16.04 3.85 -21.25
N ASP A 241 -16.25 2.73 -21.95
CA ASP A 241 -17.19 1.70 -21.49
C ASP A 241 -16.79 1.13 -20.13
N TYR A 242 -15.49 0.89 -19.91
CA TYR A 242 -14.99 0.36 -18.65
C TYR A 242 -15.04 1.41 -17.53
N SER A 243 -14.72 2.67 -17.82
CA SER A 243 -14.79 3.74 -16.81
C SER A 243 -16.24 4.01 -16.39
N GLU A 244 -17.19 4.00 -17.33
CA GLU A 244 -18.62 4.11 -17.03
C GLU A 244 -19.13 2.92 -16.20
N GLU A 245 -18.74 1.69 -16.56
CA GLU A 245 -19.06 0.49 -15.77
C GLU A 245 -18.51 0.61 -14.36
N LEU A 246 -17.23 0.98 -14.19
CA LEU A 246 -16.60 1.16 -12.90
C LEU A 246 -17.31 2.24 -12.07
N PHE A 247 -17.58 3.41 -12.64
CA PHE A 247 -18.21 4.53 -11.94
C PHE A 247 -19.65 4.23 -11.55
N SER A 248 -20.39 3.42 -12.32
CA SER A 248 -21.78 3.04 -12.02
C SER A 248 -21.97 2.36 -10.66
N LEU A 249 -20.88 1.93 -10.04
CA LEU A 249 -20.85 1.16 -8.80
C LEU A 249 -20.58 2.02 -7.57
N PHE A 250 -20.25 3.28 -7.78
CA PHE A 250 -19.99 4.24 -6.72
C PHE A 250 -21.27 5.00 -6.35
N ASP A 251 -21.36 5.40 -5.09
CA ASP A 251 -22.42 6.29 -4.61
C ASP A 251 -21.92 7.74 -4.65
N PHE A 252 -22.23 8.43 -5.74
CA PHE A 252 -21.87 9.85 -5.90
C PHE A 252 -22.79 10.81 -5.12
N THR A 253 -23.86 10.31 -4.50
CA THR A 253 -24.79 11.14 -3.72
C THR A 253 -24.24 11.45 -2.33
N LYS A 254 -23.25 10.68 -1.87
CA LYS A 254 -22.60 10.82 -0.55
C LYS A 254 -21.11 10.95 -0.72
N ALA A 255 -20.63 12.20 -0.70
CA ALA A 255 -19.21 12.47 -0.51
C ALA A 255 -18.85 12.23 0.96
N PHE A 256 -17.65 11.70 1.19
CA PHE A 256 -17.08 11.54 2.51
C PHE A 256 -15.80 12.35 2.58
N ASP A 257 -15.69 13.15 3.63
CA ASP A 257 -14.47 13.89 3.93
C ASP A 257 -13.61 13.06 4.90
N TYR A 258 -12.30 13.10 4.68
CA TYR A 258 -11.35 12.79 5.76
C TYR A 258 -10.86 14.08 6.37
N ASP A 259 -10.68 14.07 7.70
CA ASP A 259 -10.14 15.19 8.48
C ASP A 259 -8.75 15.71 8.02
N TYR A 260 -8.13 15.07 7.02
CA TYR A 260 -6.79 15.37 6.50
C TYR A 260 -6.72 15.48 4.98
N THR A 261 -7.86 15.48 4.29
CA THR A 261 -7.91 15.63 2.83
C THR A 261 -9.00 16.63 2.48
N ASP A 262 -8.66 17.74 1.81
CA ASP A 262 -9.64 18.68 1.24
C ASP A 262 -10.38 18.09 0.01
N GLU A 263 -10.45 16.76 -0.09
CA GLU A 263 -10.94 16.03 -1.24
C GLU A 263 -12.20 15.26 -0.87
N SER A 264 -13.25 15.47 -1.65
CA SER A 264 -14.46 14.65 -1.59
C SER A 264 -14.15 13.24 -2.08
N LEU A 265 -14.45 12.25 -1.24
CA LEU A 265 -14.26 10.85 -1.59
C LEU A 265 -15.58 10.13 -1.78
N TRP A 266 -15.60 9.23 -2.75
CA TRP A 266 -16.74 8.36 -3.03
C TRP A 266 -16.38 6.91 -2.83
N TYR A 267 -17.26 6.21 -2.10
CA TYR A 267 -17.17 4.77 -1.92
C TYR A 267 -18.06 4.05 -2.91
N MET A 268 -17.70 2.80 -3.18
CA MET A 268 -18.59 1.84 -3.79
C MET A 268 -19.89 1.72 -2.98
N LYS A 269 -21.02 1.54 -3.69
CA LYS A 269 -22.35 1.36 -3.10
C LYS A 269 -22.32 0.30 -2.00
N GLN A 270 -23.05 0.58 -0.91
CA GLN A 270 -22.98 -0.22 0.32
C GLN A 270 -23.36 -1.69 0.07
N GLU A 271 -24.37 -1.93 -0.76
CA GLU A 271 -24.87 -3.27 -1.08
C GLU A 271 -23.79 -4.09 -1.81
N ILE A 272 -23.07 -3.46 -2.73
CA ILE A 272 -21.99 -4.09 -3.48
C ILE A 272 -20.81 -4.41 -2.56
N ARG A 273 -20.42 -3.48 -1.67
CA ARG A 273 -19.36 -3.74 -0.68
C ARG A 273 -19.74 -4.85 0.28
N GLN A 274 -20.99 -4.88 0.75
CA GLN A 274 -21.47 -5.92 1.66
C GLN A 274 -21.44 -7.30 1.01
N GLN A 275 -21.94 -7.43 -0.23
CA GLN A 275 -21.92 -8.69 -0.98
C GLN A 275 -20.49 -9.23 -1.14
N HIS A 276 -19.52 -8.37 -1.47
CA HIS A 276 -18.13 -8.83 -1.60
C HIS A 276 -17.44 -9.10 -0.29
N LEU A 277 -17.75 -8.32 0.74
CA LEU A 277 -17.22 -8.61 2.06
C LEU A 277 -17.65 -10.01 2.48
N GLU A 278 -18.92 -10.38 2.31
CA GLU A 278 -19.43 -11.73 2.61
C GLU A 278 -18.74 -12.79 1.74
N MET A 279 -18.61 -12.56 0.43
CA MET A 279 -17.95 -13.48 -0.50
C MET A 279 -16.47 -13.71 -0.16
N ILE A 280 -15.68 -12.64 -0.01
CA ILE A 280 -14.24 -12.72 0.30
C ILE A 280 -14.02 -13.32 1.68
N SER A 281 -14.79 -12.91 2.68
CA SER A 281 -14.64 -13.45 4.04
C SER A 281 -14.98 -14.94 4.10
N SER A 282 -15.98 -15.38 3.33
CA SER A 282 -16.31 -16.81 3.19
C SER A 282 -15.15 -17.60 2.57
N LEU A 283 -14.57 -17.12 1.47
CA LEU A 283 -13.41 -17.75 0.83
C LEU A 283 -12.18 -17.79 1.75
N LEU A 284 -11.87 -16.67 2.41
CA LEU A 284 -10.74 -16.59 3.34
C LEU A 284 -10.93 -17.51 4.55
N THR A 285 -12.15 -17.62 5.07
CA THR A 285 -12.49 -18.56 6.15
C THR A 285 -12.33 -20.01 5.69
N LYS A 286 -12.88 -20.35 4.52
CA LYS A 286 -12.78 -21.70 3.92
C LYS A 286 -11.32 -22.13 3.74
N LEU A 287 -10.44 -21.19 3.40
CA LEU A 287 -9.01 -21.43 3.16
C LEU A 287 -8.13 -21.19 4.40
N GLU A 288 -8.74 -20.94 5.57
CA GLU A 288 -8.07 -20.78 6.86
C GLU A 288 -7.07 -19.61 6.93
N PHE A 289 -7.43 -18.47 6.35
CA PHE A 289 -6.67 -17.24 6.52
C PHE A 289 -6.96 -16.55 7.87
N ASP A 290 -5.96 -15.89 8.44
CA ASP A 290 -6.12 -14.80 9.39
C ASP A 290 -6.33 -13.50 8.59
N PHE A 291 -7.47 -12.84 8.76
CA PHE A 291 -7.81 -11.70 7.91
C PHE A 291 -8.56 -10.55 8.56
N THR A 292 -8.43 -9.37 7.95
CA THR A 292 -9.11 -8.16 8.37
C THR A 292 -9.49 -7.23 7.22
N LEU A 293 -10.62 -6.54 7.37
CA LEU A 293 -11.03 -5.42 6.54
C LEU A 293 -10.33 -4.14 7.01
N CYS A 294 -9.74 -3.39 6.08
CA CYS A 294 -9.19 -2.07 6.37
C CYS A 294 -10.29 -1.15 6.93
N SER A 295 -10.14 -0.69 8.18
CA SER A 295 -11.14 0.17 8.81
C SER A 295 -11.31 1.50 8.09
N LEU A 296 -10.20 2.01 7.55
CA LEU A 296 -10.15 3.32 6.97
C LEU A 296 -10.95 3.39 5.67
N LYS A 297 -10.45 2.70 4.65
CA LYS A 297 -10.99 2.77 3.29
C LYS A 297 -12.32 2.05 3.14
N SER A 298 -12.72 1.20 4.09
CA SER A 298 -13.73 0.18 3.78
C SER A 298 -14.76 -0.09 4.86
N ALA A 299 -14.47 0.16 6.14
CA ALA A 299 -15.50 0.05 7.19
C ALA A 299 -16.38 1.30 7.30
N LYS A 300 -15.90 2.48 6.84
CA LYS A 300 -16.72 3.69 6.77
C LYS A 300 -17.86 3.54 5.75
N GLY A 301 -19.03 4.09 6.06
CA GLY A 301 -20.19 4.09 5.15
C GLY A 301 -21.07 2.84 5.20
N GLY A 302 -21.17 2.18 6.35
CA GLY A 302 -22.30 1.28 6.67
C GLY A 302 -22.12 -0.21 6.37
N VAL A 303 -20.92 -0.68 6.04
CA VAL A 303 -20.67 -2.11 5.84
C VAL A 303 -20.71 -2.85 7.19
N ASP A 304 -21.45 -3.95 7.28
CA ASP A 304 -21.54 -4.79 8.47
C ASP A 304 -20.48 -5.90 8.45
N ALA A 305 -19.30 -5.57 9.00
CA ALA A 305 -18.18 -6.50 9.15
C ALA A 305 -18.51 -7.71 10.04
N LYS A 306 -19.36 -7.52 11.05
CA LYS A 306 -19.74 -8.59 11.98
C LYS A 306 -20.57 -9.65 11.28
N LYS A 307 -21.51 -9.22 10.43
CA LYS A 307 -22.34 -10.12 9.62
C LYS A 307 -21.50 -11.03 8.71
N ALA A 308 -20.38 -10.53 8.20
CA ALA A 308 -19.47 -11.31 7.35
C ALA A 308 -18.40 -12.09 8.14
N ALA A 309 -18.48 -12.15 9.48
CA ALA A 309 -17.45 -12.73 10.34
C ALA A 309 -16.04 -12.15 10.10
N CYS A 310 -15.96 -10.90 9.64
CA CYS A 310 -14.71 -10.22 9.31
C CYS A 310 -14.33 -9.23 10.42
N ARG A 311 -13.07 -9.25 10.86
CA ARG A 311 -12.56 -8.25 11.80
C ARG A 311 -12.24 -6.96 11.06
N VAL A 312 -12.58 -5.83 11.66
CA VAL A 312 -12.11 -4.52 11.18
C VAL A 312 -10.75 -4.22 11.80
N CYS A 313 -9.80 -3.79 10.97
CA CYS A 313 -8.42 -3.60 11.39
C CYS A 313 -8.33 -2.49 12.43
N ASN A 314 -7.67 -2.80 13.55
CA ASN A 314 -7.40 -1.88 14.66
C ASN A 314 -5.91 -1.49 14.72
N GLY A 315 -5.15 -1.63 13.62
CA GLY A 315 -3.72 -1.33 13.54
C GLY A 315 -2.79 -2.48 13.92
N ASP A 316 -3.18 -3.35 14.84
CA ASP A 316 -2.36 -4.50 15.28
C ASP A 316 -2.13 -5.53 14.16
N PHE A 317 -2.92 -5.43 13.10
CA PHE A 317 -2.72 -6.25 11.92
C PHE A 317 -1.50 -5.79 11.07
N TYR A 318 -1.09 -4.53 11.18
CA TYR A 318 0.10 -4.02 10.49
C TYR A 318 1.39 -4.16 11.30
N ALA A 319 1.30 -4.04 12.63
CA ALA A 319 2.45 -4.04 13.55
C ALA A 319 2.64 -5.40 14.20
#